data_AF-A0A2V8MAB3-F1
#
_entry.id   AF-A0A2V8MAB3-F1
#
_cell.length_a   1.000
_cell.length_b   1.000
_cell.length_c   1.000
_cell.angle_alpha   90.00
_cell.angle_beta   90.00
_cell.angle_gamma   90.00
#
_symmetry.space_group_name_H-M   'P 1'
#
loop_
_entity.id
_entity.type
_entity.pdbx_description
1 polymer ?
#
loop_
_entity_poly.entity_id
_entity_poly.type
_entity_poly.pdbx_seq_one_letter_code
_entity_poly.pdbx_strand_id
1 'polypeptide(L)'
;AAYREISLLLRRPPGREAYPGDVFYLHSRLLERAAKLNDEKGAGSLTALPMIETQAGDVSAYIPTNVISITDGQIYLESDLFNAGVRPAVNTGLSVSRVGGNAQIKAMRQVAGSLRLDMAQFRELAAFAQFGSDLDKATLAQLNRGQRLTEVLKQDQYVPLPVEKQIAIIFAGTNGLLDDLDAANVRPFEESLYRFLDTSQPGVLQKIRERKAIDDELRAELQKAIKEAKERFKIERGRAA
;
A
#
# COMPACT_ATOMS: atom_id res chain seq x y z
N ALA A 1 27.93 3.18 4.26
CA ALA A 1 29.25 2.92 3.64
C ALA A 1 30.27 4.04 3.89
N ALA A 2 30.02 5.29 3.45
CA ALA A 2 31.01 6.38 3.58
C ALA A 2 31.51 6.62 5.03
N TYR A 3 30.61 6.65 6.02
CA TYR A 3 31.04 6.85 7.42
C TYR A 3 31.90 5.71 7.98
N ARG A 4 31.69 4.49 7.48
CA ARG A 4 32.52 3.33 7.81
C ARG A 4 33.94 3.54 7.27
N GLU A 5 34.06 3.92 6.00
CA GLU A 5 35.35 4.17 5.37
C GLU A 5 36.14 5.27 6.08
N ILE A 6 35.49 6.40 6.39
CA ILE A 6 36.08 7.49 7.18
C ILE A 6 36.57 6.97 8.54
N SER A 7 35.75 6.18 9.24
CA SER A 7 36.11 5.65 10.56
C SER A 7 37.30 4.68 10.50
N LEU A 8 37.37 3.85 9.47
CA LEU A 8 38.50 2.94 9.24
C LEU A 8 39.78 3.69 8.87
N LEU A 9 39.70 4.73 8.02
CA LEU A 9 40.84 5.60 7.70
C LEU A 9 41.37 6.32 8.94
N LEU A 10 40.48 6.73 9.84
CA LEU A 10 40.83 7.31 11.13
C LEU A 10 41.27 6.26 12.17
N ARG A 11 41.39 4.99 11.79
CA ARG A 11 41.80 3.86 12.65
C ARG A 11 40.92 3.71 13.91
N ARG A 12 39.64 4.08 13.82
CA ARG A 12 38.68 3.81 14.89
C ARG A 12 38.38 2.31 14.94
N PRO A 13 38.18 1.72 16.14
CA PRO A 13 37.88 0.30 16.27
C PRO A 13 36.52 -0.03 15.59
N PRO A 14 36.49 -1.00 14.67
CA PRO A 14 35.27 -1.42 13.99
C PRO A 14 34.45 -2.43 14.82
N GLY A 15 33.15 -2.48 14.55
CA GLY A 15 32.21 -3.47 15.07
C GLY A 15 31.64 -4.39 13.98
N ARG A 16 30.35 -4.73 14.09
CA ARG A 16 29.65 -5.61 13.15
C ARG A 16 29.68 -5.05 11.72
N GLU A 17 29.97 -5.91 10.74
CA GLU A 17 30.11 -5.54 9.31
C GLU A 17 31.11 -4.37 9.09
N ALA A 18 32.11 -4.28 9.96
CA ALA A 18 33.14 -3.25 10.03
C ALA A 18 32.63 -1.81 10.26
N TYR A 19 31.36 -1.61 10.62
CA TYR A 19 30.84 -0.29 10.97
C TYR A 19 31.35 0.19 12.34
N PRO A 20 31.54 1.51 12.55
CA PRO A 20 31.91 2.03 13.86
C PRO A 20 30.75 1.90 14.85
N GLY A 21 31.04 1.83 16.15
CA GLY A 21 30.04 1.63 17.19
C GLY A 21 28.97 2.73 17.30
N ASP A 22 29.27 3.94 16.82
CA ASP A 22 28.37 5.10 16.81
C ASP A 22 27.54 5.22 15.51
N VAL A 23 27.55 4.22 14.62
CA VAL A 23 26.77 4.24 13.38
C VAL A 23 25.26 4.35 13.64
N PHE A 24 24.78 3.77 14.74
CA PHE A 24 23.38 3.91 15.15
C PHE A 24 23.06 5.38 15.48
N TYR A 25 23.92 6.04 16.25
CA TYR A 25 23.77 7.44 16.63
C TYR A 25 23.80 8.37 15.41
N LEU A 26 24.60 8.05 14.39
CA LEU A 26 24.60 8.80 13.13
C LEU A 26 23.22 8.83 12.47
N HIS A 27 22.53 7.69 12.42
CA HIS A 27 21.20 7.61 11.82
C HIS A 27 20.13 8.20 12.73
N SER A 28 20.17 7.93 14.03
CA SER A 28 19.14 8.42 14.96
C SER A 28 19.15 9.95 15.05
N ARG A 29 20.32 10.57 15.23
CA ARG A 29 20.43 12.05 15.27
C ARG A 29 19.99 12.73 13.96
N LEU A 30 20.00 11.99 12.85
CA LEU A 30 19.53 12.48 11.56
C LEU A 30 18.01 12.34 11.44
N LEU A 31 17.48 11.14 11.67
CA LEU A 31 16.06 10.83 11.45
C LEU A 31 15.15 11.44 12.52
N GLU A 32 15.59 11.52 13.78
CA GLU A 32 14.83 12.15 14.88
C GLU A 32 14.66 13.67 14.72
N ARG A 33 15.29 14.28 13.72
CA ARG A 33 15.05 15.69 13.36
C ARG A 33 13.76 15.88 12.56
N ALA A 34 13.23 14.81 11.96
CA ALA A 34 11.98 14.83 11.21
C ALA A 34 10.82 14.61 12.17
N ALA A 35 10.05 15.67 12.45
CA ALA A 35 8.93 15.63 13.38
C ALA A 35 7.81 16.58 12.95
N LYS A 36 6.62 16.39 13.55
CA LYS A 36 5.56 17.41 13.58
C LYS A 36 5.69 18.22 14.86
N LEU A 37 5.88 19.52 14.73
CA LEU A 37 5.97 20.44 15.85
C LEU A 37 4.59 20.71 16.45
N ASN A 38 4.58 21.17 17.71
CA ASN A 38 3.37 21.63 18.38
C ASN A 38 2.92 23.01 17.87
N ASP A 39 1.72 23.44 18.27
CA ASP A 39 1.12 24.68 17.80
C ASP A 39 1.92 25.92 18.24
N GLU A 40 2.54 25.89 19.42
CA GLU A 40 3.42 26.95 19.94
C GLU A 40 4.64 27.20 19.05
N LYS A 41 5.13 26.15 18.36
CA LYS A 41 6.25 26.21 17.42
C LYS A 41 5.78 26.30 15.96
N GLY A 42 4.53 26.69 15.73
CA GLY A 42 3.96 26.93 14.41
C GLY A 42 3.44 25.68 13.68
N ALA A 43 3.29 24.55 14.38
CA ALA A 43 2.69 23.31 13.88
C ALA A 43 3.32 22.71 12.60
N GLY A 44 4.53 23.17 12.22
CA GLY A 44 5.24 22.71 11.03
C GLY A 44 5.61 21.23 11.08
N SER A 45 5.85 20.63 9.92
CA SER A 45 6.21 19.21 9.82
C SER A 45 7.35 18.97 8.85
N LEU A 46 8.26 18.08 9.22
CA LEU A 46 9.27 17.50 8.33
C LEU A 46 9.04 15.99 8.27
N THR A 47 8.74 15.45 7.09
CA THR A 47 8.55 14.01 6.88
C THR A 47 9.79 13.43 6.22
N ALA A 48 10.43 12.45 6.86
CA ALA A 48 11.56 11.73 6.31
C ALA A 48 11.12 10.45 5.58
N LEU A 49 11.70 10.20 4.41
CA LEU A 49 11.55 8.95 3.64
C LEU A 49 12.94 8.37 3.36
N PRO A 50 13.58 7.73 4.36
CA PRO A 50 14.90 7.13 4.17
C PRO A 50 14.82 5.92 3.24
N MET A 51 15.74 5.83 2.28
CA MET A 51 15.90 4.69 1.39
C MET A 51 17.11 3.88 1.83
N ILE A 52 16.91 2.59 2.11
CA ILE A 52 17.95 1.66 2.51
C ILE A 52 18.00 0.53 1.50
N GLU A 53 19.17 0.30 0.92
CA GLU A 53 19.44 -0.87 0.09
C GLU A 53 19.69 -2.08 1.00
N THR A 54 18.95 -3.16 0.77
CA THR A 54 19.21 -4.46 1.39
C THR A 54 20.02 -5.32 0.43
N GLN A 55 20.98 -6.08 0.96
CA GLN A 55 21.75 -7.02 0.15
C GLN A 55 20.99 -8.33 0.03
N ALA A 56 20.65 -8.75 -1.19
CA ALA A 56 19.85 -9.94 -1.46
C ALA A 56 18.52 -10.02 -0.67
N GLY A 57 17.94 -8.87 -0.29
CA GLY A 57 16.72 -8.83 0.52
C GLY A 57 16.92 -9.18 2.00
N ASP A 58 18.14 -9.16 2.51
CA ASP A 58 18.39 -9.42 3.93
C ASP A 58 18.08 -8.18 4.80
N VAL A 59 16.94 -8.23 5.50
CA VAL A 59 16.51 -7.22 6.48
C VAL A 59 17.18 -7.38 7.85
N SER A 60 17.83 -8.52 8.10
CA SER A 60 18.52 -8.82 9.37
C SER A 60 19.97 -8.30 9.41
N ALA A 61 20.45 -7.77 8.29
CA ALA A 61 21.72 -7.07 8.20
C ALA A 61 21.78 -5.88 9.16
N TYR A 62 23.00 -5.48 9.54
CA TYR A 62 23.21 -4.56 10.64
C TYR A 62 22.59 -3.17 10.40
N ILE A 63 22.76 -2.59 9.20
CA ILE A 63 22.21 -1.27 8.87
C ILE A 63 20.68 -1.28 8.73
N PRO A 64 20.06 -2.19 7.97
CA PRO A 64 18.60 -2.30 7.92
C PRO A 64 17.97 -2.44 9.31
N THR A 65 18.51 -3.32 10.16
CA THR A 65 18.00 -3.53 11.53
C THR A 65 18.02 -2.23 12.34
N ASN A 66 19.13 -1.50 12.29
CA ASN A 66 19.26 -0.21 12.98
C ASN A 66 18.22 0.80 12.48
N VAL A 67 18.09 0.96 11.17
CA VAL A 67 17.17 1.95 10.59
C VAL A 67 15.71 1.58 10.88
N ILE A 68 15.35 0.29 10.76
CA ILE A 68 14.01 -0.22 11.11
C ILE A 68 13.67 0.12 12.57
N SER A 69 14.62 -0.02 13.50
CA SER A 69 14.35 0.33 14.91
C SER A 69 14.12 1.83 15.13
N ILE A 70 14.74 2.70 14.32
CA ILE A 70 14.63 4.17 14.44
C ILE A 70 13.35 4.69 13.77
N THR A 71 13.02 4.23 12.56
CA THR A 71 11.91 4.76 11.77
C THR A 71 10.55 4.33 12.31
N ASP A 72 9.53 5.18 12.15
CA ASP A 72 8.13 4.92 12.53
C ASP A 72 7.38 3.91 11.64
N GLY A 73 8.11 3.12 10.85
CA GLY A 73 7.57 2.18 9.89
C GLY A 73 8.54 1.93 8.76
N GLN A 74 8.20 0.97 7.91
CA GLN A 74 8.99 0.59 6.76
C GLN A 74 8.09 0.21 5.59
N ILE A 75 8.52 0.56 4.39
CA ILE A 75 7.99 0.04 3.13
C ILE A 75 9.06 -0.90 2.58
N TYR A 76 8.75 -2.18 2.55
CA TYR A 76 9.66 -3.20 2.07
C TYR A 76 9.32 -3.56 0.62
N LEU A 77 10.32 -3.43 -0.27
CA LEU A 77 10.18 -3.70 -1.70
C LEU A 77 10.90 -4.99 -2.06
N GLU A 78 10.21 -5.90 -2.75
CA GLU A 78 10.76 -7.22 -3.12
C GLU A 78 10.94 -7.37 -4.63
N SER A 79 12.11 -7.86 -5.02
CA SER A 79 12.43 -8.15 -6.42
C SER A 79 11.49 -9.19 -7.02
N ASP A 80 11.10 -10.21 -6.27
CA ASP A 80 10.22 -11.28 -6.75
C ASP A 80 8.82 -10.76 -7.10
N LEU A 81 8.26 -9.88 -6.27
CA LEU A 81 6.98 -9.20 -6.56
C LEU A 81 7.10 -8.33 -7.82
N PHE A 82 8.21 -7.60 -7.95
CA PHE A 82 8.46 -6.76 -9.12
C PHE A 82 8.54 -7.56 -10.42
N ASN A 83 9.22 -8.72 -10.38
CA ASN A 83 9.39 -9.64 -11.49
C ASN A 83 8.09 -10.39 -11.82
N ALA A 84 7.25 -10.66 -10.83
CA ALA A 84 5.89 -11.20 -11.00
C ALA A 84 4.88 -10.16 -11.51
N GLY A 85 5.30 -8.92 -11.78
CA GLY A 85 4.45 -7.87 -12.33
C GLY A 85 3.60 -7.12 -11.30
N VAL A 86 3.86 -7.29 -10.00
CA VAL A 86 3.26 -6.47 -8.93
C VAL A 86 4.11 -5.22 -8.76
N ARG A 87 3.58 -4.09 -9.21
CA ARG A 87 4.27 -2.78 -9.19
C ARG A 87 3.28 -1.73 -8.69
N PRO A 88 3.58 -0.95 -7.63
CA PRO A 88 4.79 -1.01 -6.79
C PRO A 88 4.94 -2.33 -6.03
N ALA A 89 6.18 -2.82 -5.90
CA ALA A 89 6.49 -4.15 -5.39
C ALA A 89 6.51 -4.23 -3.86
N VAL A 90 5.47 -3.70 -3.20
CA VAL A 90 5.38 -3.59 -1.74
C VAL A 90 5.01 -4.94 -1.12
N ASN A 91 5.86 -5.45 -0.24
CA ASN A 91 5.51 -6.58 0.62
C ASN A 91 4.59 -6.11 1.76
N THR A 92 3.30 -6.42 1.67
CA THR A 92 2.29 -6.00 2.67
C THR A 92 2.43 -6.68 4.04
N GLY A 93 3.13 -7.80 4.12
CA GLY A 93 3.38 -8.52 5.39
C GLY A 93 4.55 -7.92 6.19
N LEU A 94 5.66 -7.61 5.50
CA LEU A 94 6.86 -7.03 6.09
C LEU A 94 6.79 -5.51 6.24
N SER A 95 6.00 -4.83 5.40
CA SER A 95 5.78 -3.38 5.49
C SER A 95 4.86 -3.04 6.65
N VAL A 96 5.22 -2.03 7.42
CA VAL A 96 4.49 -1.61 8.63
C VAL A 96 4.49 -0.09 8.72
N SER A 97 3.40 0.47 9.23
CA SER A 97 3.35 1.85 9.73
C SER A 97 2.98 1.82 11.21
N ARG A 98 3.84 2.38 12.08
CA ARG A 98 3.58 2.49 13.53
C ARG A 98 2.61 3.61 13.85
N VAL A 99 2.52 4.63 12.99
CA VAL A 99 1.50 5.70 13.09
C VAL A 99 0.10 5.17 12.74
N GLY A 100 0.03 4.18 11.84
CA GLY A 100 -1.21 3.50 11.47
C GLY A 100 -2.26 4.43 10.86
N GLY A 101 -3.53 4.18 11.18
CA GLY A 101 -4.67 4.91 10.61
C GLY A 101 -4.78 6.38 11.03
N ASN A 102 -3.93 6.88 11.94
CA ASN A 102 -3.91 8.30 12.33
C ASN A 102 -3.34 9.20 11.22
N ALA A 103 -2.55 8.63 10.30
CA ALA A 103 -2.04 9.33 9.13
C ALA A 103 -3.04 9.36 7.94
N GLN A 104 -4.23 8.78 8.10
CA GLN A 104 -5.24 8.66 7.05
C GLN A 104 -6.43 9.58 7.32
N ILE A 105 -7.06 10.08 6.25
CA ILE A 105 -8.39 10.68 6.37
C ILE A 105 -9.41 9.61 6.78
N LYS A 106 -10.47 10.02 7.49
CA LYS A 106 -11.48 9.10 8.05
C LYS A 106 -12.08 8.18 6.99
N ALA A 107 -12.36 8.70 5.80
CA ALA A 107 -12.86 7.94 4.66
C ALA A 107 -11.93 6.78 4.27
N MET A 108 -10.62 7.02 4.14
CA MET A 108 -9.65 5.98 3.81
C MET A 108 -9.59 4.90 4.90
N ARG A 109 -9.58 5.31 6.17
CA ARG A 109 -9.59 4.38 7.30
C ARG A 109 -10.83 3.49 7.31
N GLN A 110 -12.00 4.03 6.94
CA GLN A 110 -13.26 3.29 6.88
C GLN A 110 -13.28 2.22 5.78
N VAL A 111 -12.58 2.44 4.66
CA VAL A 111 -12.59 1.51 3.51
C VAL A 111 -11.41 0.54 3.49
N ALA A 112 -10.25 0.96 3.98
CA ALA A 112 -9.01 0.18 3.94
C ALA A 112 -8.73 -0.58 5.24
N GLY A 113 -9.62 -0.50 6.25
CA GLY A 113 -9.40 -1.08 7.58
C GLY A 113 -9.13 -2.58 7.58
N SER A 114 -9.81 -3.35 6.72
CA SER A 114 -9.59 -4.80 6.58
C SER A 114 -8.49 -5.15 5.59
N LEU A 115 -8.12 -4.23 4.68
CA LEU A 115 -7.29 -4.53 3.51
C LEU A 115 -5.95 -5.20 3.86
N ARG A 116 -5.28 -4.74 4.93
CA ARG A 116 -4.02 -5.35 5.37
C ARG A 116 -4.22 -6.79 5.84
N LEU A 117 -5.28 -7.05 6.61
CA LEU A 117 -5.60 -8.40 7.11
C LEU A 117 -6.00 -9.30 5.94
N ASP A 118 -6.83 -8.81 5.03
CA ASP A 118 -7.27 -9.54 3.83
C ASP A 118 -6.07 -9.94 2.96
N MET A 119 -5.13 -9.01 2.73
CA MET A 119 -3.91 -9.29 1.96
C MET A 119 -2.92 -10.22 2.69
N ALA A 120 -2.86 -10.17 4.02
CA ALA A 120 -2.03 -11.09 4.80
C ALA A 120 -2.58 -12.52 4.74
N GLN A 121 -3.89 -12.68 4.96
CA GLN A 121 -4.58 -13.97 4.83
C GLN A 121 -4.47 -14.52 3.40
N PHE A 122 -4.62 -13.66 2.39
CA PHE A 122 -4.45 -14.06 0.99
C PHE A 122 -3.07 -14.67 0.74
N ARG A 123 -2.00 -14.06 1.25
CA ARG A 123 -0.63 -14.59 1.05
C ARG A 123 -0.42 -15.93 1.73
N GLU A 124 -0.92 -16.09 2.95
CA GLU A 124 -0.86 -17.36 3.68
C GLU A 124 -1.60 -18.48 2.93
N LEU A 125 -2.84 -18.18 2.50
CA LEU A 125 -3.66 -19.12 1.73
C LEU A 125 -3.07 -19.41 0.35
N ALA A 126 -2.50 -18.42 -0.33
CA ALA A 126 -1.88 -18.60 -1.65
C ALA A 126 -0.66 -19.52 -1.58
N ALA A 127 0.12 -19.45 -0.50
CA ALA A 127 1.20 -20.40 -0.26
C ALA A 127 0.67 -21.81 0.03
N PHE A 128 -0.39 -21.94 0.84
CA PHE A 128 -1.00 -23.23 1.17
C PHE A 128 -1.67 -23.90 -0.04
N ALA A 129 -2.36 -23.12 -0.87
CA ALA A 129 -3.05 -23.56 -2.08
C ALA A 129 -2.11 -24.19 -3.13
N GLN A 130 -0.80 -23.92 -3.07
CA GLN A 130 0.18 -24.59 -3.93
C GLN A 130 0.38 -26.07 -3.57
N PHE A 131 0.00 -26.48 -2.35
CA PHE A 131 0.20 -27.84 -1.83
C PHE A 131 -1.08 -28.66 -1.67
N GLY A 132 -2.26 -28.03 -1.75
CA GLY A 132 -3.56 -28.68 -1.56
C GLY A 132 -4.38 -28.79 -2.84
N SER A 133 -5.00 -29.95 -3.09
CA SER A 133 -5.81 -30.20 -4.30
C SER A 133 -7.29 -29.81 -4.15
N ASP A 134 -7.83 -29.79 -2.92
CA ASP A 134 -9.21 -29.41 -2.63
C ASP A 134 -9.25 -28.25 -1.64
N LEU A 135 -9.75 -27.11 -2.11
CA LEU A 135 -9.99 -25.92 -1.30
C LEU A 135 -11.50 -25.80 -1.07
N ASP A 136 -11.89 -25.55 0.17
CA ASP A 136 -13.29 -25.26 0.47
C ASP A 136 -13.72 -23.92 -0.16
N LYS A 137 -15.05 -23.72 -0.27
CA LYS A 137 -15.62 -22.54 -0.94
C LYS A 137 -15.21 -21.22 -0.28
N ALA A 138 -15.01 -21.19 1.03
CA ALA A 138 -14.63 -19.95 1.72
C ALA A 138 -13.17 -19.59 1.42
N THR A 139 -12.27 -20.58 1.45
CA THR A 139 -10.87 -20.40 1.05
C THR A 139 -10.75 -19.96 -0.40
N LEU A 140 -11.52 -20.57 -1.32
CA LEU A 140 -11.53 -20.17 -2.73
C LEU A 140 -12.01 -18.73 -2.92
N ALA A 141 -13.05 -18.30 -2.19
CA ALA A 141 -13.54 -16.92 -2.23
C ALA A 141 -12.49 -15.92 -1.72
N GLN A 142 -11.77 -16.24 -0.65
CA GLN A 142 -10.69 -15.41 -0.13
C GLN A 142 -9.51 -15.30 -1.10
N LEU A 143 -9.10 -16.41 -1.72
CA LEU A 143 -8.08 -16.41 -2.77
C LEU A 143 -8.47 -15.55 -3.97
N ASN A 144 -9.69 -15.73 -4.45
CA ASN A 144 -10.25 -14.96 -5.56
C ASN A 144 -10.28 -13.47 -5.26
N ARG A 145 -10.72 -13.08 -4.05
CA ARG A 145 -10.73 -11.68 -3.64
C ARG A 145 -9.32 -11.12 -3.53
N GLY A 146 -8.39 -11.86 -2.92
CA GLY A 146 -7.00 -11.44 -2.77
C GLY A 146 -6.27 -11.25 -4.10
N GLN A 147 -6.56 -12.07 -5.12
CA GLN A 147 -6.07 -11.85 -6.49
C GLN A 147 -6.56 -10.52 -7.06
N ARG A 148 -7.85 -10.21 -6.90
CA ARG A 148 -8.43 -8.94 -7.39
C ARG A 148 -7.89 -7.74 -6.64
N LEU A 149 -7.74 -7.85 -5.31
CA LEU A 149 -7.09 -6.82 -4.50
C LEU A 149 -5.63 -6.60 -4.92
N THR A 150 -4.91 -7.66 -5.29
CA THR A 150 -3.55 -7.54 -5.83
C THR A 150 -3.54 -6.74 -7.13
N GLU A 151 -4.51 -6.95 -8.04
CA GLU A 151 -4.64 -6.16 -9.27
C GLU A 151 -5.02 -4.70 -8.99
N VAL A 152 -5.92 -4.44 -8.03
CA VAL A 152 -6.28 -3.08 -7.60
C VAL A 152 -5.08 -2.30 -7.05
N LEU A 153 -4.14 -2.97 -6.40
CA LEU A 153 -2.97 -2.33 -5.80
C LEU A 153 -1.81 -2.11 -6.80
N LYS A 154 -1.95 -2.58 -8.05
CA LYS A 154 -0.98 -2.27 -9.10
C LYS A 154 -1.19 -0.87 -9.63
N GLN A 155 -0.10 -0.15 -9.82
CA GLN A 155 -0.12 1.22 -10.32
C GLN A 155 1.12 1.49 -11.17
N ASP A 156 0.90 2.11 -12.32
CA ASP A 156 1.98 2.46 -13.23
C ASP A 156 2.81 3.64 -12.70
N GLN A 157 4.08 3.69 -13.13
CA GLN A 157 5.01 4.73 -12.72
C GLN A 157 4.54 6.10 -13.23
N TYR A 158 4.69 7.13 -12.39
CA TYR A 158 4.31 8.52 -12.69
C TYR A 158 2.82 8.77 -12.92
N VAL A 159 1.95 7.83 -12.53
CA VAL A 159 0.49 8.00 -12.59
C VAL A 159 -0.09 8.06 -11.17
N PRO A 160 0.15 9.12 -10.39
CA PRO A 160 -0.39 9.23 -9.04
C PRO A 160 -1.92 9.35 -9.05
N LEU A 161 -2.60 8.63 -8.16
CA LEU A 161 -4.05 8.68 -8.02
C LEU A 161 -4.46 9.66 -6.90
N PRO A 162 -5.42 10.57 -7.13
CA PRO A 162 -6.07 11.34 -6.08
C PRO A 162 -6.73 10.45 -5.02
N VAL A 163 -6.77 10.90 -3.76
CA VAL A 163 -7.24 10.09 -2.63
C VAL A 163 -8.70 9.63 -2.78
N GLU A 164 -9.57 10.45 -3.37
CA GLU A 164 -10.96 10.10 -3.61
C GLU A 164 -11.12 8.94 -4.60
N LYS A 165 -10.23 8.83 -5.60
CA LYS A 165 -10.22 7.71 -6.55
C LYS A 165 -9.67 6.44 -5.90
N GLN A 166 -8.60 6.58 -5.09
CA GLN A 166 -8.08 5.48 -4.28
C GLN A 166 -9.17 4.92 -3.34
N ILE A 167 -9.93 5.79 -2.68
CA ILE A 167 -11.05 5.38 -1.81
C ILE A 167 -12.10 4.61 -2.59
N ALA A 168 -12.47 5.07 -3.79
CA ALA A 168 -13.48 4.42 -4.62
C ALA A 168 -13.07 3.00 -5.03
N ILE A 169 -11.83 2.80 -5.52
CA ILE A 169 -11.37 1.48 -5.95
C ILE A 169 -11.13 0.53 -4.77
N ILE A 170 -10.58 1.04 -3.65
CA ILE A 170 -10.39 0.23 -2.43
C ILE A 170 -11.75 -0.19 -1.89
N PHE A 171 -12.74 0.72 -1.85
CA PHE A 171 -14.10 0.38 -1.45
C PHE A 171 -14.70 -0.71 -2.35
N ALA A 172 -14.47 -0.66 -3.67
CA ALA A 172 -14.94 -1.69 -4.58
C ALA A 172 -14.34 -3.06 -4.26
N GLY A 173 -13.02 -3.11 -4.03
CA GLY A 173 -12.30 -4.33 -3.69
C GLY A 173 -12.70 -4.91 -2.32
N THR A 174 -12.71 -4.11 -1.26
CA THR A 174 -12.96 -4.60 0.11
C THR A 174 -14.41 -5.03 0.34
N ASN A 175 -15.37 -4.45 -0.38
CA ASN A 175 -16.79 -4.85 -0.31
C ASN A 175 -17.16 -5.97 -1.30
N GLY A 176 -16.18 -6.60 -1.96
CA GLY A 176 -16.41 -7.72 -2.88
C GLY A 176 -17.17 -7.33 -4.16
N LEU A 177 -17.21 -6.03 -4.51
CA LEU A 177 -17.92 -5.56 -5.71
C LEU A 177 -17.19 -5.95 -7.01
N LEU A 178 -15.95 -6.44 -6.89
CA LEU A 178 -15.11 -6.92 -7.99
C LEU A 178 -15.06 -8.45 -8.09
N ASP A 179 -15.67 -9.18 -7.15
CA ASP A 179 -15.52 -10.64 -7.03
C ASP A 179 -16.05 -11.39 -8.27
N ASP A 180 -16.97 -10.79 -9.02
CA ASP A 180 -17.54 -11.31 -10.27
C ASP A 180 -16.76 -10.92 -11.54
N LEU A 181 -15.69 -10.13 -11.43
CA LEU A 181 -14.79 -9.81 -12.55
C LEU A 181 -13.60 -10.76 -12.56
N ASP A 182 -13.16 -11.20 -13.73
CA ASP A 182 -11.86 -11.88 -13.86
C ASP A 182 -10.72 -10.96 -13.44
N ALA A 183 -9.66 -11.50 -12.84
CA ALA A 183 -8.51 -10.72 -12.38
C ALA A 183 -7.91 -9.84 -13.50
N ALA A 184 -7.79 -10.37 -14.72
CA ALA A 184 -7.29 -9.63 -15.88
C ALA A 184 -8.15 -8.40 -16.26
N ASN A 185 -9.41 -8.36 -15.82
CA ASN A 185 -10.36 -7.29 -16.14
C ASN A 185 -10.44 -6.22 -15.05
N VAL A 186 -9.78 -6.42 -13.90
CA VAL A 186 -9.80 -5.47 -12.77
C VAL A 186 -9.15 -4.14 -13.16
N ARG A 187 -7.96 -4.16 -13.77
CA ARG A 187 -7.26 -2.94 -14.20
C ARG A 187 -8.03 -2.16 -15.30
N PRO A 188 -8.50 -2.80 -16.38
CA PRO A 188 -9.36 -2.11 -17.35
C PRO A 188 -10.66 -1.55 -16.74
N PHE A 189 -11.24 -2.28 -15.77
CA PHE A 189 -12.41 -1.79 -15.04
C PHE A 189 -12.07 -0.56 -14.18
N GLU A 190 -10.93 -0.56 -13.49
CA GLU A 190 -10.46 0.56 -12.68
C GLU A 190 -10.36 1.85 -13.51
N GLU A 191 -9.72 1.79 -14.68
CA GLU A 191 -9.64 2.95 -15.59
C GLU A 191 -11.03 3.43 -16.05
N SER A 192 -11.91 2.48 -16.37
CA SER A 192 -13.30 2.78 -16.75
C SER A 192 -14.09 3.40 -15.60
N LEU A 193 -13.88 2.92 -14.37
CA LEU A 193 -14.49 3.46 -13.16
C LEU A 193 -14.05 4.90 -12.94
N TYR A 194 -12.76 5.20 -13.09
CA TYR A 194 -12.25 6.57 -12.96
C TYR A 194 -12.85 7.51 -13.98
N ARG A 195 -12.91 7.09 -15.26
CA ARG A 195 -13.58 7.88 -16.31
C ARG A 195 -15.04 8.13 -15.98
N PHE A 196 -15.77 7.08 -15.55
CA PHE A 196 -17.19 7.20 -15.19
C PHE A 196 -17.41 8.14 -14.00
N LEU A 197 -16.58 8.05 -12.95
CA LEU A 197 -16.68 8.93 -11.79
C LEU A 197 -16.32 10.38 -12.14
N ASP A 198 -15.38 10.61 -13.05
CA ASP A 198 -15.04 11.96 -13.50
C ASP A 198 -16.15 12.59 -14.36
N THR A 199 -16.78 11.82 -15.26
CA THR A 199 -17.75 12.38 -16.23
C THR A 199 -19.21 12.30 -15.79
N SER A 200 -19.62 11.18 -15.22
CA SER A 200 -21.04 10.87 -14.96
C SER A 200 -21.45 11.05 -13.50
N GLN A 201 -20.52 10.89 -12.56
CA GLN A 201 -20.79 11.02 -11.13
C GLN A 201 -19.74 11.88 -10.38
N PRO A 202 -19.36 13.08 -10.88
CA PRO A 202 -18.32 13.90 -10.25
C PRO A 202 -18.68 14.33 -8.82
N GLY A 203 -19.99 14.43 -8.53
CA GLY A 203 -20.48 14.78 -7.19
C GLY A 203 -20.04 13.79 -6.11
N VAL A 204 -19.88 12.50 -6.43
CA VAL A 204 -19.42 11.50 -5.45
C VAL A 204 -17.97 11.76 -5.05
N LEU A 205 -17.09 12.03 -6.02
CA LEU A 205 -15.69 12.36 -5.77
C LEU A 205 -15.54 13.66 -4.97
N GLN A 206 -16.36 14.67 -5.30
CA GLN A 206 -16.37 15.93 -4.57
C GLN A 206 -16.82 15.76 -3.11
N LYS A 207 -17.89 15.00 -2.87
CA LYS A 207 -18.36 14.69 -1.51
C LYS A 207 -17.28 13.98 -0.68
N ILE A 208 -16.54 13.02 -1.27
CA ILE A 208 -15.42 12.35 -0.57
C ILE A 208 -14.33 13.36 -0.19
N ARG A 209 -13.95 14.26 -1.11
CA ARG A 209 -12.89 15.25 -0.89
C ARG A 209 -13.25 16.26 0.20
N GLU A 210 -14.50 16.72 0.22
CA GLU A 210 -15.00 17.72 1.17
C GLU A 210 -15.32 17.11 2.55
N ARG A 211 -16.12 16.04 2.60
CA ARG A 211 -16.55 15.42 3.86
C ARG A 211 -15.40 14.69 4.55
N LYS A 212 -14.43 14.16 3.77
CA LYS A 212 -13.29 13.33 4.25
C LYS A 212 -13.71 12.10 5.09
N ALA A 213 -14.99 11.74 5.05
CA ALA A 213 -15.62 10.64 5.76
C ALA A 213 -16.71 10.04 4.87
N ILE A 214 -16.97 8.75 5.03
CA ILE A 214 -18.05 8.04 4.34
C ILE A 214 -19.14 7.75 5.36
N ASP A 215 -20.27 8.43 5.19
CA ASP A 215 -21.53 8.14 5.88
C ASP A 215 -22.35 7.11 5.08
N ASP A 216 -23.49 6.69 5.63
CA ASP A 216 -24.31 5.65 5.00
C ASP A 216 -24.93 6.11 3.67
N GLU A 217 -25.22 7.41 3.53
CA GLU A 217 -25.70 8.03 2.29
C GLU A 217 -24.63 7.91 1.20
N LEU A 218 -23.42 8.43 1.46
CA LEU A 218 -22.31 8.39 0.51
C LEU A 218 -21.85 6.97 0.20
N ARG A 219 -21.93 6.06 1.18
CA ARG A 219 -21.68 4.62 0.96
C ARG A 219 -22.65 4.04 -0.06
N ALA A 220 -23.95 4.32 0.09
CA ALA A 220 -24.97 3.83 -0.84
C ALA A 220 -24.79 4.43 -2.24
N GLU A 221 -24.49 5.74 -2.33
CA GLU A 221 -24.19 6.41 -3.60
C GLU A 221 -22.97 5.81 -4.28
N LEU A 222 -21.87 5.60 -3.54
CA LEU A 222 -20.63 5.02 -4.07
C LEU A 222 -20.85 3.59 -4.56
N GLN A 223 -21.57 2.78 -3.77
CA GLN A 223 -21.92 1.41 -4.18
C GLN A 223 -22.77 1.39 -5.45
N LYS A 224 -23.74 2.30 -5.57
CA LYS A 224 -24.58 2.44 -6.77
C LYS A 224 -23.73 2.86 -7.97
N ALA A 225 -22.89 3.88 -7.83
CA ALA A 225 -22.02 4.37 -8.89
C ALA A 225 -21.05 3.28 -9.40
N ILE A 226 -20.44 2.50 -8.49
CA ILE A 226 -19.55 1.40 -8.87
C ILE A 226 -20.31 0.29 -9.60
N LYS A 227 -21.52 -0.07 -9.15
CA LYS A 227 -22.36 -1.06 -9.84
C LYS A 227 -22.74 -0.58 -11.25
N GLU A 228 -23.17 0.67 -11.40
CA GLU A 228 -23.49 1.25 -12.71
C GLU A 228 -22.27 1.27 -13.63
N ALA A 229 -21.10 1.67 -13.13
CA ALA A 229 -19.85 1.64 -13.89
C ALA A 229 -19.49 0.22 -14.34
N LYS A 230 -19.69 -0.78 -13.46
CA LYS A 230 -19.39 -2.19 -13.76
C LYS A 230 -20.33 -2.77 -14.82
N GLU A 231 -21.62 -2.46 -14.75
CA GLU A 231 -22.57 -2.89 -15.78
C GLU A 231 -22.23 -2.28 -17.14
N ARG A 232 -21.89 -0.98 -17.19
CA ARG A 232 -21.43 -0.33 -18.42
C ARG A 232 -20.16 -0.99 -18.97
N PHE A 233 -19.18 -1.24 -18.11
CA PHE A 233 -17.95 -1.91 -18.48
C PHE A 233 -18.19 -3.31 -19.06
N LYS A 234 -19.07 -4.11 -18.44
CA LYS A 234 -19.45 -5.44 -18.96
C LYS A 234 -20.13 -5.37 -20.33
N ILE A 235 -21.00 -4.39 -20.54
CA ILE A 235 -21.67 -4.18 -21.84
C ILE A 235 -20.64 -3.80 -22.91
N GLU A 236 -19.70 -2.90 -22.60
CA GLU A 236 -18.64 -2.50 -23.54
C GLU A 236 -17.72 -3.66 -23.90
N ARG A 237 -17.32 -4.47 -22.91
CA ARG A 237 -16.51 -5.68 -23.12
C ARG A 237 -17.25 -6.77 -23.89
N GLY A 238 -18.52 -7.01 -23.58
CA GLY A 238 -19.35 -8.01 -24.27
C GLY A 238 -19.69 -7.63 -25.73
N ARG A 239 -19.55 -6.35 -26.10
CA ARG A 239 -19.62 -5.88 -27.50
C ARG A 239 -18.30 -5.95 -28.24
N ALA A 240 -17.18 -6.07 -27.52
CA ALA A 240 -15.83 -6.13 -28.07
C ALA A 240 -15.28 -7.56 -28.22
N ALA A 241 -15.98 -8.56 -27.67
CA ALA A 241 -15.72 -9.98 -27.82
C ALA A 241 -16.61 -10.58 -28.91
#